data_AF-A0A973M954-F1
#
_entry.id   AF-A0A973M954-F1
#
_cell.length_a   1.000
_cell.length_b   1.000
_cell.length_c   1.000
_cell.angle_alpha   90.00
_cell.angle_beta   90.00
_cell.angle_gamma   90.00
#
_symmetry.space_group_name_H-M   'P 1'
#
loop_
_entity.id
_entity.type
_entity.pdbx_description
1 polymer ?
#
loop_
_entity_poly.entity_id
_entity_poly.type
_entity_poly.pdbx_seq_one_letter_code
_entity_poly.pdbx_strand_id
1 'polypeptide(L)'
;MASQLESLCFTDAPPIAADVARGVTRLFCRQDLFAICEMPLPNGRRADLMAIDAKGELTIVEIKVAKADLIGDGKWTDYLEYCDRFFWAVPPHLAHLLEEQRFLPSDAGLIVADRYDAAVVRQAAHRPLAPARRKAELLRFARRAARRLAAQIDPSLGEAS
;
A
#
# COMPACT_ATOMS: atom_id res chain seq x y z
N MET A 1 -21.77 -45.22 0.10
CA MET A 1 -22.03 -43.83 -0.33
C MET A 1 -21.20 -42.91 0.57
N ALA A 2 -19.91 -42.73 0.26
CA ALA A 2 -19.05 -41.83 1.01
C ALA A 2 -19.32 -40.40 0.51
N SER A 3 -20.13 -39.66 1.25
CA SER A 3 -20.43 -38.25 0.98
C SER A 3 -19.28 -37.40 1.50
N GLN A 4 -18.76 -36.57 0.60
CA GLN A 4 -17.66 -35.62 0.75
C GLN A 4 -17.68 -34.86 2.08
N LEU A 5 -16.80 -35.25 3.01
CA LEU A 5 -16.19 -34.31 3.95
C LEU A 5 -15.03 -33.64 3.21
N GLU A 6 -15.33 -32.78 2.25
CA GLU A 6 -14.34 -31.85 1.72
C GLU A 6 -13.92 -30.93 2.87
N SER A 7 -12.69 -31.15 3.32
CA SER A 7 -12.11 -30.51 4.49
C SER A 7 -12.00 -29.00 4.28
N LEU A 8 -12.98 -28.26 4.82
CA LEU A 8 -12.97 -26.80 4.96
C LEU A 8 -11.67 -26.25 5.57
N CYS A 9 -10.89 -27.08 6.28
CA CYS A 9 -9.63 -26.70 6.90
C CYS A 9 -8.53 -26.28 5.91
N PHE A 10 -8.64 -26.63 4.62
CA PHE A 10 -7.62 -26.33 3.60
C PHE A 10 -8.11 -25.43 2.46
N THR A 11 -9.32 -24.89 2.57
CA THR A 11 -9.80 -23.91 1.59
C THR A 11 -9.26 -22.54 1.97
N ASP A 12 -8.18 -22.11 1.33
CA ASP A 12 -7.72 -20.73 1.45
C ASP A 12 -8.79 -19.79 0.89
N ALA A 13 -9.25 -18.87 1.74
CA ALA A 13 -10.11 -17.79 1.31
C ALA A 13 -9.32 -16.88 0.34
N PRO A 14 -9.99 -16.28 -0.67
CA PRO A 14 -9.34 -15.32 -1.55
C PRO A 14 -8.74 -14.17 -0.72
N PRO A 15 -7.53 -13.71 -1.05
CA PRO A 15 -6.87 -12.65 -0.30
C PRO A 15 -7.67 -11.35 -0.40
N ILE A 16 -7.80 -10.67 0.74
CA ILE A 16 -8.45 -9.35 0.80
C ILE A 16 -7.40 -8.25 0.95
N ALA A 17 -7.74 -7.02 0.57
CA ALA A 17 -6.81 -5.88 0.63
C ALA A 17 -6.24 -5.65 2.05
N ALA A 18 -7.04 -5.91 3.08
CA ALA A 18 -6.61 -5.80 4.48
C ALA A 18 -5.48 -6.78 4.85
N ASP A 19 -5.47 -7.97 4.25
CA ASP A 19 -4.42 -8.97 4.48
C ASP A 19 -3.10 -8.50 3.87
N VAL A 20 -3.13 -8.06 2.62
CA VAL A 20 -1.97 -7.47 1.93
C VAL A 20 -1.45 -6.24 2.68
N ALA A 21 -2.34 -5.34 3.10
CA ALA A 21 -1.98 -4.15 3.87
C ALA A 21 -1.27 -4.53 5.19
N ARG A 22 -1.72 -5.58 5.86
CA ARG A 22 -1.11 -6.09 7.09
C ARG A 22 0.29 -6.64 6.84
N GLY A 23 0.47 -7.45 5.80
CA GLY A 23 1.78 -7.96 5.40
C GLY A 23 2.77 -6.83 5.08
N VAL A 24 2.35 -5.86 4.26
CA VAL A 24 3.16 -4.69 3.89
C VAL A 24 3.53 -3.87 5.14
N THR A 25 2.58 -3.62 6.04
CA THR A 25 2.83 -2.86 7.28
C THR A 25 3.87 -3.55 8.18
N ARG A 26 3.84 -4.90 8.25
CA ARG A 26 4.85 -5.67 9.00
C ARG A 26 6.23 -5.59 8.36
N LEU A 27 6.30 -5.73 7.04
CA LEU A 27 7.54 -5.56 6.28
C LEU A 27 8.16 -4.18 6.53
N PHE A 28 7.36 -3.12 6.41
CA PHE A 28 7.81 -1.76 6.63
C PHE A 28 8.28 -1.53 8.07
N CYS A 29 7.56 -2.02 9.07
CA CYS A 29 7.98 -1.91 10.47
C CYS A 29 9.38 -2.51 10.71
N ARG A 30 9.69 -3.68 10.10
CA ARG A 30 11.03 -4.29 10.19
C ARG A 30 12.14 -3.50 9.48
N GLN A 31 11.77 -2.60 8.59
CA GLN A 31 12.67 -1.74 7.83
C GLN A 31 12.74 -0.31 8.38
N ASP A 32 12.12 -0.03 9.53
CA ASP A 32 11.98 1.32 10.11
C ASP A 32 11.20 2.30 9.22
N LEU A 33 10.18 1.77 8.51
CA LEU A 33 9.16 2.53 7.82
C LEU A 33 7.81 2.38 8.55
N PHE A 34 7.06 3.48 8.63
CA PHE A 34 5.74 3.49 9.27
C PHE A 34 4.68 4.00 8.31
N ALA A 35 3.59 3.23 8.17
CA ALA A 35 2.54 3.48 7.19
C ALA A 35 1.22 3.96 7.81
N ILE A 36 0.49 4.76 7.04
CA ILE A 36 -0.92 5.08 7.26
C ILE A 36 -1.72 4.60 6.04
N CYS A 37 -2.86 3.94 6.27
CA CYS A 37 -3.73 3.51 5.18
C CYS A 37 -4.57 4.67 4.62
N GLU A 38 -5.18 4.53 3.44
CA GLU A 38 -6.20 5.45 2.92
C GLU A 38 -5.78 6.93 3.01
N MET A 39 -4.62 7.27 2.44
CA MET A 39 -4.03 8.60 2.51
C MET A 39 -4.54 9.48 1.35
N PRO A 40 -5.34 10.52 1.60
CA PRO A 40 -5.82 11.40 0.54
C PRO A 40 -4.69 12.28 -0.01
N LEU A 41 -4.66 12.42 -1.34
CA LEU A 41 -3.68 13.20 -2.07
C LEU A 41 -4.29 14.51 -2.62
N PRO A 42 -3.50 15.57 -2.81
CA PRO A 42 -3.99 16.86 -3.34
C PRO A 42 -4.71 16.81 -4.69
N ASN A 43 -4.43 15.81 -5.54
CA ASN A 43 -5.09 15.62 -6.83
C ASN A 43 -6.47 14.94 -6.72
N GLY A 44 -7.01 14.77 -5.52
CA GLY A 44 -8.30 14.09 -5.29
C GLY A 44 -8.21 12.57 -5.29
N ARG A 45 -7.02 11.99 -5.47
CA ARG A 45 -6.78 10.55 -5.32
C ARG A 45 -6.61 10.18 -3.85
N ARG A 46 -6.53 8.87 -3.61
CA ARG A 46 -6.25 8.30 -2.31
C ARG A 46 -5.27 7.14 -2.50
N ALA A 47 -4.14 7.19 -1.80
CA ALA A 47 -3.19 6.10 -1.77
C ALA A 47 -3.65 5.04 -0.75
N ASP A 48 -3.55 3.77 -1.10
CA ASP A 48 -3.94 2.68 -0.19
C ASP A 48 -3.06 2.66 1.06
N LEU A 49 -1.75 2.80 0.88
CA LEU A 49 -0.79 3.08 1.95
C LEU A 49 0.14 4.21 1.54
N MET A 50 0.44 5.09 2.50
CA MET A 50 1.60 5.96 2.44
C MET A 50 2.48 5.66 3.65
N ALA A 51 3.79 5.54 3.45
CA ALA A 51 4.77 5.27 4.49
C ALA A 51 5.86 6.34 4.53
N ILE A 52 6.45 6.54 5.70
CA ILE A 52 7.55 7.46 5.95
C ILE A 52 8.73 6.69 6.55
N ASP A 53 9.95 7.03 6.14
CA ASP A 53 11.20 6.54 6.75
C ASP A 53 11.86 7.59 7.67
N ALA A 54 12.96 7.22 8.33
CA ALA A 54 13.72 8.12 9.22
C ALA A 54 14.32 9.36 8.52
N LYS A 55 14.44 9.36 7.19
CA LYS A 55 14.93 10.50 6.39
C LYS A 55 13.80 11.42 5.92
N GLY A 56 12.54 11.04 6.15
CA GLY A 56 11.38 11.74 5.62
C GLY A 56 11.14 11.47 4.13
N GLU A 57 11.65 10.35 3.60
CA GLU A 57 11.26 9.83 2.29
C GLU A 57 9.87 9.18 2.39
N LEU A 58 9.03 9.47 1.40
CA LEU A 58 7.64 9.03 1.34
C LEU A 58 7.51 7.91 0.33
N THR A 59 6.93 6.79 0.75
CA THR A 59 6.63 5.65 -0.12
C THR A 59 5.13 5.50 -0.25
N ILE A 60 4.62 5.44 -1.49
CA ILE A 60 3.23 5.06 -1.75
C ILE A 60 3.20 3.58 -2.13
N VAL A 61 2.20 2.87 -1.62
CA VAL A 61 1.89 1.48 -2.00
C VAL A 61 0.43 1.39 -2.43
N GLU A 62 0.18 0.90 -3.64
CA GLU A 62 -1.16 0.57 -4.13
C GLU A 62 -1.40 -0.94 -4.06
N ILE A 63 -2.50 -1.34 -3.44
CA ILE A 63 -2.84 -2.74 -3.18
C ILE A 63 -3.82 -3.22 -4.23
N LYS A 64 -3.48 -4.31 -4.93
CA LYS A 64 -4.38 -4.96 -5.89
C LYS A 64 -4.50 -6.45 -5.56
N VAL A 65 -5.71 -6.88 -5.22
CA VAL A 65 -6.00 -8.29 -4.87
C VAL A 65 -6.78 -9.04 -5.94
N ALA A 66 -7.30 -8.33 -6.95
CA ALA A 66 -7.91 -8.92 -8.12
C ALA A 66 -7.26 -8.40 -9.42
N LYS A 67 -7.23 -9.25 -10.44
CA LYS A 67 -6.74 -8.90 -11.79
C LYS A 67 -7.52 -7.72 -12.38
N ALA A 68 -8.83 -7.64 -12.15
CA ALA A 68 -9.66 -6.56 -12.65
C ALA A 68 -9.25 -5.19 -12.07
N ASP A 69 -9.01 -5.11 -10.76
CA ASP A 69 -8.58 -3.89 -10.07
C ASP A 69 -7.24 -3.39 -10.61
N LEU A 70 -6.33 -4.32 -10.86
CA LEU A 70 -5.01 -4.03 -11.38
C LEU A 70 -5.07 -3.49 -12.82
N ILE A 71 -5.86 -4.13 -13.69
CA ILE A 71 -6.01 -3.71 -15.09
C ILE A 71 -6.75 -2.37 -15.21
N GLY A 72 -7.69 -2.10 -14.30
CA GLY A 72 -8.47 -0.86 -14.29
C GLY A 72 -7.67 0.38 -13.89
N ASP A 73 -6.50 0.22 -13.27
CA ASP A 73 -5.70 1.34 -12.77
C ASP A 73 -4.80 1.96 -13.85
N GLY A 74 -5.42 2.61 -14.83
CA GLY A 74 -4.72 3.26 -15.95
C GLY A 74 -4.08 4.61 -15.63
N LYS A 75 -4.16 5.09 -14.39
CA LYS A 75 -3.70 6.43 -13.99
C LYS A 75 -2.85 6.43 -12.72
N TRP A 76 -2.24 5.29 -12.40
CA TRP A 76 -1.36 5.12 -11.25
C TRP A 76 -0.11 6.03 -11.32
N THR A 77 0.26 6.51 -12.50
CA THR A 77 1.37 7.46 -12.66
C THR A 77 1.12 8.80 -11.97
N ASP A 78 -0.14 9.17 -11.74
CA ASP A 78 -0.53 10.40 -11.02
C ASP A 78 -0.07 10.40 -9.55
N TYR A 79 0.29 9.24 -9.00
CA TYR A 79 0.77 9.10 -7.61
C TYR A 79 2.26 9.42 -7.50
N LEU A 80 2.99 9.40 -8.62
CA LEU A 80 4.45 9.58 -8.65
C LEU A 80 4.89 10.99 -8.24
N GLU A 81 4.01 11.98 -8.36
CA GLU A 81 4.27 13.36 -7.90
C GLU A 81 4.21 13.53 -6.37
N TYR A 82 3.79 12.48 -5.64
CA TYR A 82 3.50 12.53 -4.19
C TYR A 82 4.34 11.55 -3.37
N CYS A 83 5.29 10.83 -3.99
CA CYS A 83 6.17 9.90 -3.31
C CYS A 83 7.57 9.86 -3.91
N ASP A 84 8.55 9.49 -3.08
CA ASP A 84 9.91 9.18 -3.48
C ASP A 84 10.01 7.78 -4.11
N ARG A 85 9.16 6.84 -3.64
CA ARG A 85 9.06 5.48 -4.17
C ARG A 85 7.60 5.08 -4.30
N PHE A 86 7.30 4.34 -5.36
CA PHE A 86 6.00 3.76 -5.61
C PHE A 86 6.12 2.25 -5.72
N PHE A 87 5.29 1.53 -4.98
CA PHE A 87 5.18 0.08 -5.05
C PHE A 87 3.76 -0.34 -5.39
N TRP A 88 3.65 -1.38 -6.20
CA TRP A 88 2.49 -2.24 -6.17
C TRP A 88 2.64 -3.26 -5.04
N ALA A 89 1.55 -3.55 -4.33
CA ALA A 89 1.46 -4.67 -3.40
C ALA A 89 0.36 -5.64 -3.83
N VAL A 90 0.73 -6.89 -4.08
CA VAL A 90 -0.20 -7.90 -4.61
C VAL A 90 0.00 -9.27 -3.93
N PRO A 91 -1.03 -10.12 -3.90
CA PRO A 91 -0.86 -11.52 -3.57
C PRO A 91 0.05 -12.26 -4.57
N PRO A 92 0.71 -13.36 -4.18
CA PRO A 92 1.66 -14.08 -5.02
C PRO A 92 1.13 -14.44 -6.42
N HIS A 93 -0.14 -14.81 -6.52
CA HIS A 93 -0.75 -15.25 -7.79
C HIS A 93 -0.92 -14.12 -8.83
N LEU A 94 -0.83 -12.83 -8.44
CA LEU A 94 -0.91 -11.70 -9.36
C LEU A 94 0.45 -11.12 -9.74
N ALA A 95 1.53 -11.50 -9.06
CA ALA A 95 2.86 -10.89 -9.21
C ALA A 95 3.35 -10.89 -10.68
N HIS A 96 3.14 -12.00 -11.39
CA HIS A 96 3.56 -12.17 -12.78
C HIS A 96 2.92 -11.17 -13.76
N LEU A 97 1.75 -10.59 -13.43
CA LEU A 97 1.10 -9.59 -14.27
C LEU A 97 1.87 -8.27 -14.29
N LEU A 98 2.67 -7.98 -13.26
CA LEU A 98 3.42 -6.72 -13.14
C LEU A 98 4.75 -6.72 -13.87
N GLU A 99 5.01 -7.73 -14.68
CA GLU A 99 6.12 -7.75 -15.65
C GLU A 99 5.72 -7.05 -16.96
N GLU A 100 4.43 -6.79 -17.18
CA GLU A 100 3.98 -6.09 -18.37
C GLU A 100 4.42 -4.61 -18.39
N GLN A 101 4.82 -4.11 -19.57
CA GLN A 101 5.38 -2.76 -19.73
C GLN A 101 4.47 -1.63 -19.24
N ARG A 102 3.14 -1.79 -19.27
CA ARG A 102 2.17 -0.80 -18.77
C ARG A 102 2.30 -0.49 -17.28
N PHE A 103 2.89 -1.40 -16.51
CA PHE A 103 3.15 -1.21 -15.08
C PHE A 103 4.52 -0.62 -14.80
N LEU A 104 5.27 -0.25 -15.85
CA LEU A 104 6.60 0.35 -15.79
C LEU A 104 7.51 -0.36 -14.77
N PRO A 105 7.87 -1.64 -14.97
CA PRO A 105 8.62 -2.43 -13.99
C PRO A 105 10.01 -1.85 -13.65
N SER A 106 10.56 -0.97 -14.49
CA SER A 106 11.76 -0.19 -14.20
C SER A 106 11.56 0.93 -13.18
N ASP A 107 10.33 1.45 -13.06
CA ASP A 107 10.00 2.62 -12.24
C ASP A 107 9.21 2.24 -10.98
N ALA A 108 8.28 1.28 -11.11
CA ALA A 108 7.42 0.80 -10.04
C ALA A 108 7.99 -0.47 -9.38
N GLY A 109 8.16 -0.41 -8.07
CA GLY A 109 8.54 -1.57 -7.28
C GLY A 109 7.38 -2.55 -7.13
N LEU A 110 7.71 -3.76 -6.69
CA LEU A 110 6.74 -4.81 -6.42
C LEU A 110 6.98 -5.43 -5.05
N ILE A 111 5.93 -5.43 -4.25
CA ILE A 111 5.83 -6.14 -2.98
C ILE A 111 4.85 -7.29 -3.16
N VAL A 112 5.28 -8.50 -2.82
CA VAL A 112 4.40 -9.67 -2.72
C VAL A 112 4.06 -9.86 -1.26
N ALA A 113 2.78 -9.95 -0.94
CA ALA A 113 2.31 -9.94 0.44
C ALA A 113 1.08 -10.83 0.67
N ASP A 114 0.93 -11.27 1.91
CA ASP A 114 -0.25 -11.94 2.44
C ASP A 114 -0.55 -11.45 3.88
N ARG A 115 -1.48 -12.12 4.57
CA ARG A 115 -1.88 -11.76 5.95
C ARG A 115 -0.78 -11.93 6.99
N TYR A 116 0.27 -12.69 6.67
CA TYR A 116 1.35 -13.03 7.58
C TYR A 116 2.52 -12.07 7.38
N ASP A 117 2.95 -11.85 6.13
CA ASP A 117 4.14 -11.06 5.84
C ASP A 117 4.14 -10.48 4.42
N ALA A 118 5.21 -9.76 4.08
CA ALA A 118 5.48 -9.29 2.74
C ALA A 118 6.99 -9.30 2.43
N ALA A 119 7.30 -9.36 1.13
CA ALA A 119 8.66 -9.28 0.60
C ALA A 119 8.72 -8.31 -0.58
N VAL A 120 9.76 -7.47 -0.61
CA VAL A 120 10.09 -6.67 -1.80
C VAL A 120 10.76 -7.59 -2.81
N VAL A 121 10.07 -7.93 -3.90
CA VAL A 121 10.62 -8.78 -4.97
C VAL A 121 11.23 -7.95 -6.10
N ARG A 122 10.82 -6.67 -6.22
CA ARG A 122 11.41 -5.70 -7.14
C ARG A 122 11.49 -4.34 -6.47
N GLN A 123 12.68 -3.73 -6.48
CA GLN A 123 12.88 -2.39 -5.92
C GLN A 123 12.22 -1.33 -6.79
N ALA A 124 11.65 -0.30 -6.16
CA ALA A 124 11.14 0.87 -6.86
C ALA A 124 12.27 1.83 -7.25
N ALA A 125 12.11 2.51 -8.37
CA ALA A 125 13.00 3.63 -8.69
C ALA A 125 12.85 4.74 -7.63
N HIS A 126 13.98 5.33 -7.25
CA HIS A 126 13.98 6.46 -6.33
C HIS A 126 13.82 7.77 -7.12
N ARG A 127 12.73 8.49 -6.84
CA ARG A 127 12.35 9.76 -7.49
C ARG A 127 12.16 10.85 -6.44
N PRO A 128 13.23 11.55 -6.04
CA PRO A 128 13.16 12.50 -4.94
C PRO A 128 12.08 13.58 -5.15
N LEU A 129 11.22 13.75 -4.14
CA LEU A 129 10.26 14.86 -4.13
C LEU A 129 10.98 16.20 -4.02
N ALA A 130 10.45 17.20 -4.75
CA ALA A 130 10.86 18.58 -4.60
C ALA A 130 10.69 19.02 -3.12
N PRO A 131 11.63 19.81 -2.54
CA PRO A 131 11.60 20.12 -1.11
C PRO A 131 10.29 20.72 -0.60
N ALA A 132 9.67 21.61 -1.38
CA ALA A 132 8.38 22.21 -1.04
C ALA A 132 7.24 21.17 -1.01
N ARG A 133 7.26 20.20 -1.94
CA ARG A 133 6.30 19.09 -1.98
C ARG A 133 6.51 18.14 -0.80
N ARG A 134 7.75 17.73 -0.55
CA ARG A 134 8.10 16.90 0.61
C ARG A 134 7.57 17.50 1.90
N LYS A 135 7.82 18.79 2.15
CA LYS A 135 7.31 19.48 3.34
C LYS A 135 5.78 19.43 3.42
N ALA A 136 5.08 19.68 2.32
CA ALA A 136 3.62 19.65 2.28
C ALA A 136 3.06 18.26 2.59
N GLU A 137 3.60 17.22 1.96
CA GLU A 137 3.12 15.84 2.16
C GLU A 137 3.50 15.29 3.54
N LEU A 138 4.67 15.62 4.09
CA LEU A 138 5.04 15.29 5.46
C LEU A 138 4.07 15.90 6.49
N LEU A 139 3.69 17.17 6.31
CA LEU A 139 2.70 17.82 7.19
C LEU A 139 1.32 17.16 7.08
N ARG A 140 0.90 16.76 5.86
CA ARG A 140 -0.36 16.02 5.65
C ARG A 140 -0.31 14.65 6.33
N PHE A 141 0.76 13.90 6.12
CA PHE A 141 0.99 12.60 6.75
C PHE A 141 0.94 12.70 8.28
N ALA A 142 1.72 13.61 8.87
CA ALA A 142 1.81 13.78 10.32
C ALA A 142 0.45 14.16 10.93
N ARG A 143 -0.27 15.12 10.32
CA ARG A 143 -1.60 15.52 10.80
C ARG A 143 -2.63 14.40 10.67
N ARG A 144 -2.56 13.58 9.62
CA ARG A 144 -3.46 12.44 9.43
C ARG A 144 -3.18 11.35 10.46
N ALA A 145 -1.92 11.03 10.69
CA ALA A 145 -1.50 10.09 11.74
C ALA A 145 -1.96 10.55 13.12
N ALA A 146 -1.69 11.82 13.48
CA ALA A 146 -2.09 12.39 14.77
C ALA A 146 -3.62 12.37 14.98
N ARG A 147 -4.41 12.72 13.95
CA ARG A 147 -5.88 12.65 14.02
C ARG A 147 -6.39 11.23 14.24
N ARG A 148 -5.81 10.23 13.57
CA ARG A 148 -6.19 8.83 13.75
C ARG A 148 -5.85 8.33 15.14
N LEU A 149 -4.66 8.65 15.64
CA LEU A 149 -4.28 8.32 17.01
C LEU A 149 -5.21 8.99 18.02
N ALA A 150 -5.55 10.27 17.82
CA ALA A 150 -6.51 10.97 18.68
C ALA A 150 -7.88 10.28 18.69
N ALA A 151 -8.42 9.88 17.54
CA ALA A 151 -9.68 9.14 17.45
C ALA A 151 -9.60 7.71 18.04
N GLN A 152 -8.41 7.09 18.09
CA GLN A 152 -8.22 5.81 18.78
C GLN A 152 -8.19 5.99 20.31
N ILE A 153 -7.61 7.09 20.80
CA ILE A 153 -7.54 7.43 22.22
C ILE A 153 -8.92 7.88 22.72
N ASP A 154 -9.61 8.71 21.94
CA ASP A 154 -10.94 9.21 22.21
C ASP A 154 -11.83 9.03 20.95
N PRO A 155 -12.63 7.95 20.89
CA PRO A 155 -13.50 7.66 19.77
C PRO A 155 -14.53 8.76 19.45
N SER A 156 -14.90 9.61 20.41
CA SER A 156 -15.87 10.69 20.19
C SER A 156 -15.35 11.76 19.22
N LEU A 157 -14.03 11.88 19.06
CA LEU A 157 -13.40 12.81 18.12
C LEU A 157 -13.50 12.34 16.66
N GLY A 158 -13.87 11.08 16.41
CA GLY A 158 -13.96 10.48 15.07
C GLY A 158 -15.28 10.72 14.33
N GLU A 159 -16.31 11.23 15.01
CA GLU A 159 -17.64 11.42 14.42
C GLU A 159 -17.78 12.69 13.56
N ALA A 160 -16.83 13.62 13.65
CA ALA A 160 -16.80 14.81 12.79
C ALA A 160 -16.12 14.49 11.44
N SER A 161 -16.93 14.11 10.45
CA SER A 161 -16.51 13.99 9.04
C SER A 161 -16.50 15.34 8.32
#